data_AF-A0A4Y3KSD7-F1
#
_entry.id   AF-A0A4Y3KSD7-F1
#
_cell.length_a   1.000
_cell.length_b   1.000
_cell.length_c   1.000
_cell.angle_alpha   90.00
_cell.angle_beta   90.00
_cell.angle_gamma   90.00
#
_symmetry.space_group_name_H-M   'P 1'
#
loop_
_entity.id
_entity.type
_entity.pdbx_description
1 polymer ?
#
loop_
_entity_poly.entity_id
_entity_poly.type
_entity_poly.pdbx_seq_one_letter_code
_entity_poly.pdbx_strand_id
1 'polypeptide(L)'
;MRRTGSLVVVLLPLLLLAGCADDPGGEPTSGPTEPTTTAPTAEPTQEPTVAPSDADVYYLLDTRSGLRLAREAAAAGGDDAVRLAVEQMIAGPTDPDYSTPWNPATTVLGVDVAGGVLSVDLSEDARTASIGSAGAALMVQQLVHTAADAAGDDSLPVLLTIEGEPAGELWGAVVWDEPVTRADPLDVRLLVQIDEPQHGATVTSPVTVRGDAAVFEANLLWSVLDAAGAEVQAGFTTTAEGQVFAPYEFVLELPPGEYTVVISESDESGGEGGTPMSDSKAITVS
;
A
#
# COMPACT_ATOMS: atom_id res chain seq x y z
N MET A 1 16.85 -39.45 41.88
CA MET A 1 17.70 -40.48 41.25
C MET A 1 18.19 -39.93 39.92
N ARG A 2 19.51 -39.74 39.79
CA ARG A 2 20.20 -39.26 38.59
C ARG A 2 20.33 -40.40 37.59
N ARG A 3 20.12 -40.16 36.29
CA ARG A 3 20.79 -40.94 35.22
C ARG A 3 21.21 -40.04 34.07
N THR A 4 22.52 -40.08 33.87
CA THR A 4 23.41 -39.40 32.95
C THR A 4 23.64 -40.26 31.70
N GLY A 5 24.08 -39.63 30.61
CA GLY A 5 24.92 -40.24 29.56
C GLY A 5 24.20 -40.55 28.25
N SER A 6 24.78 -40.40 27.05
CA SER A 6 26.13 -39.96 26.66
C SER A 6 26.13 -39.61 25.16
N LEU A 7 26.98 -38.64 24.82
CA LEU A 7 27.38 -38.21 23.48
C LEU A 7 28.17 -39.31 22.76
N VAL A 8 27.97 -39.50 21.45
CA VAL A 8 28.89 -40.25 20.58
C VAL A 8 29.08 -39.49 19.26
N VAL A 9 30.33 -39.05 19.04
CA VAL A 9 30.88 -38.50 17.80
C VAL A 9 31.63 -39.63 17.10
N VAL A 10 31.45 -39.80 15.79
CA VAL A 10 32.26 -40.71 14.95
C VAL A 10 32.76 -39.94 13.73
N LEU A 11 34.05 -40.15 13.42
CA LEU A 11 34.88 -39.39 12.49
C LEU A 11 35.62 -40.36 11.54
N LEU A 12 35.76 -39.97 10.26
CA LEU A 12 36.69 -40.46 9.19
C LEU A 12 36.47 -41.89 8.58
N PRO A 13 37.02 -42.25 7.38
CA PRO A 13 38.01 -41.57 6.53
C PRO A 13 37.78 -41.49 4.99
N LEU A 14 38.68 -40.73 4.36
CA LEU A 14 38.94 -40.45 2.93
C LEU A 14 39.63 -41.65 2.22
N LEU A 15 39.35 -41.90 0.93
CA LEU A 15 40.19 -42.71 0.04
C LEU A 15 40.31 -42.09 -1.37
N LEU A 16 41.55 -41.92 -1.82
CA LEU A 16 41.99 -41.53 -3.17
C LEU A 16 42.29 -42.80 -4.00
N LEU A 17 42.01 -42.78 -5.31
CA LEU A 17 42.69 -43.63 -6.30
C LEU A 17 42.81 -42.89 -7.64
N ALA A 18 44.03 -42.91 -8.18
CA ALA A 18 44.46 -42.37 -9.46
C ALA A 18 44.43 -43.45 -10.56
N GLY A 19 44.32 -43.03 -11.83
CA GLY A 19 44.57 -43.87 -13.01
C GLY A 19 44.70 -43.02 -14.28
N CYS A 20 45.83 -43.15 -14.98
CA CYS A 20 46.25 -42.42 -16.18
C CYS A 20 46.18 -43.26 -17.48
N ALA A 21 46.41 -42.56 -18.61
CA ALA A 21 46.87 -43.01 -19.96
C ALA A 21 45.75 -43.19 -21.02
N ASP A 22 45.86 -42.78 -22.30
CA ASP A 22 46.99 -42.24 -23.12
C ASP A 22 46.46 -41.52 -24.40
N ASP A 23 47.34 -40.77 -25.07
CA ASP A 23 47.19 -39.89 -26.27
C ASP A 23 47.08 -40.71 -27.59
N PRO A 24 46.66 -40.17 -28.77
CA PRO A 24 47.59 -39.41 -29.62
C PRO A 24 46.99 -38.27 -30.49
N GLY A 25 47.68 -37.12 -30.52
CA GLY A 25 48.23 -36.46 -31.72
C GLY A 25 47.30 -35.95 -32.85
N GLY A 26 47.34 -34.63 -33.09
CA GLY A 26 47.02 -34.03 -34.38
C GLY A 26 46.84 -32.51 -34.37
N GLU A 27 47.88 -31.75 -34.75
CA GLU A 27 47.73 -30.40 -35.31
C GLU A 27 48.13 -30.43 -36.80
N PRO A 28 47.41 -29.70 -37.66
CA PRO A 28 48.03 -28.49 -38.20
C PRO A 28 47.07 -27.30 -38.48
N THR A 29 47.57 -26.09 -38.19
CA THR A 29 47.61 -24.85 -39.01
C THR A 29 46.41 -24.41 -39.88
N SER A 30 45.83 -23.27 -39.45
CA SER A 30 45.43 -22.02 -40.14
C SER A 30 44.52 -21.98 -41.39
N GLY A 31 43.42 -21.24 -41.26
CA GLY A 31 42.72 -20.49 -42.33
C GLY A 31 41.93 -19.31 -41.72
N PRO A 32 41.83 -18.12 -42.38
CA PRO A 32 41.20 -16.93 -41.81
C PRO A 32 39.68 -16.94 -42.03
N THR A 33 38.90 -16.50 -41.03
CA THR A 33 37.46 -16.25 -41.16
C THR A 33 37.15 -14.81 -40.79
N GLU A 34 36.42 -14.13 -41.68
CA GLU A 34 36.03 -12.72 -41.64
C GLU A 34 35.19 -12.35 -40.40
N PRO A 35 35.27 -11.12 -39.88
CA PRO A 35 34.40 -10.68 -38.80
C PRO A 35 32.99 -10.36 -39.33
N THR A 36 31.99 -11.09 -38.84
CA THR A 36 30.57 -10.77 -39.05
C THR A 36 30.19 -9.58 -38.16
N THR A 37 29.80 -8.46 -38.77
CA THR A 37 29.25 -7.29 -38.07
C THR A 37 27.85 -7.63 -37.57
N THR A 38 27.67 -7.69 -36.26
CA THR A 38 26.36 -7.83 -35.62
C THR A 38 25.83 -6.42 -35.33
N ALA A 39 24.68 -6.07 -35.89
CA ALA A 39 24.00 -4.81 -35.58
C ALA A 39 23.48 -4.85 -34.13
N PRO A 40 23.56 -3.75 -33.35
CA PRO A 40 23.06 -3.73 -31.99
C PRO A 40 21.53 -3.82 -32.03
N THR A 41 20.99 -4.83 -31.35
CA THR A 41 19.58 -4.90 -30.96
C THR A 41 19.36 -3.80 -29.92
N ALA A 42 18.39 -2.91 -30.17
CA ALA A 42 17.99 -1.92 -29.18
C ALA A 42 17.40 -2.66 -27.96
N GLU A 43 18.03 -2.46 -26.80
CA GLU A 43 17.44 -2.88 -25.52
C GLU A 43 16.12 -2.14 -25.30
N PRO A 44 15.09 -2.80 -24.75
CA PRO A 44 13.88 -2.11 -24.33
C PRO A 44 14.26 -1.12 -23.23
N THR A 45 13.85 0.14 -23.41
CA THR A 45 13.85 1.15 -22.35
C THR A 45 13.01 0.60 -21.20
N GLN A 46 13.67 0.20 -20.10
CA GLN A 46 13.00 -0.04 -18.84
C GLN A 46 12.47 1.33 -18.36
N GLU A 47 11.15 1.46 -18.28
CA GLU A 47 10.54 2.55 -17.51
C GLU A 47 11.11 2.51 -16.10
N PRO A 48 11.44 3.66 -15.49
CA PRO A 48 11.93 3.67 -14.12
C PRO A 48 10.82 3.14 -13.22
N THR A 49 10.99 1.92 -12.69
CA THR A 49 10.28 1.47 -11.49
C THR A 49 10.76 2.35 -10.35
N VAL A 50 10.02 3.43 -10.09
CA VAL A 50 10.16 4.20 -8.86
C VAL A 50 9.91 3.20 -7.74
N ALA A 51 10.90 2.98 -6.87
CA ALA A 51 10.68 2.19 -5.67
C ALA A 51 9.51 2.84 -4.91
N PRO A 52 8.51 2.06 -4.45
CA PRO A 52 7.40 2.64 -3.71
C PRO A 52 7.96 3.42 -2.52
N SER A 53 7.52 4.68 -2.35
CA SER A 53 7.62 5.28 -1.03
C SER A 53 6.80 4.42 -0.07
N ASP A 54 7.30 4.21 1.15
CA ASP A 54 6.50 3.64 2.25
C ASP A 54 5.39 4.59 2.74
N ALA A 55 5.03 5.61 1.94
CA ALA A 55 4.03 6.61 2.26
C ALA A 55 2.69 6.27 1.62
N ASP A 56 1.63 6.66 2.31
CA ASP A 56 0.25 6.44 1.90
C ASP A 56 -0.47 7.74 1.52
N VAL A 57 -1.39 7.64 0.55
CA VAL A 57 -2.38 8.67 0.22
C VAL A 57 -3.74 8.23 0.73
N TYR A 58 -4.43 9.14 1.41
CA TYR A 58 -5.69 8.84 2.08
C TYR A 58 -6.89 9.34 1.26
N TYR A 59 -7.95 8.55 1.22
CA TYR A 59 -9.19 8.78 0.49
C TYR A 59 -10.41 8.47 1.34
N LEU A 60 -11.54 9.09 1.02
CA LEU A 60 -12.78 8.87 1.74
C LEU A 60 -13.49 7.62 1.24
N LEU A 61 -13.98 6.81 2.18
CA LEU A 61 -14.85 5.67 1.94
C LEU A 61 -16.12 5.83 2.78
N ASP A 62 -17.29 5.65 2.17
CA ASP A 62 -18.56 5.61 2.90
C ASP A 62 -18.78 4.21 3.47
N THR A 63 -18.94 4.15 4.79
CA THR A 63 -19.15 2.90 5.52
C THR A 63 -20.45 2.97 6.31
N ARG A 64 -20.95 1.83 6.78
CA ARG A 64 -22.11 1.84 7.69
C ARG A 64 -21.91 2.70 8.97
N SER A 65 -20.65 2.92 9.36
CA SER A 65 -20.26 3.67 10.55
C SER A 65 -19.95 5.15 10.24
N GLY A 66 -20.37 5.61 9.06
CA GLY A 66 -20.07 6.92 8.49
C GLY A 66 -18.80 6.92 7.64
N LEU A 67 -18.43 8.10 7.15
CA LEU A 67 -17.23 8.27 6.34
C LEU A 67 -15.97 7.89 7.14
N ARG A 68 -15.01 7.26 6.45
CA ARG A 68 -13.69 6.87 6.95
C ARG A 68 -12.62 7.14 5.91
N LEU A 69 -11.36 7.13 6.34
CA LEU A 69 -10.18 7.21 5.47
C LEU A 69 -9.69 5.80 5.16
N ALA A 70 -9.67 5.45 3.88
CA ALA A 70 -8.92 4.33 3.35
C ALA A 70 -7.64 4.85 2.69
N ARG A 71 -6.62 4.00 2.53
CA ARG A 71 -5.31 4.39 1.98
C ARG A 71 -4.97 3.64 0.70
N GLU A 72 -4.20 4.30 -0.15
CA GLU A 72 -3.49 3.70 -1.27
C GLU A 72 -2.02 4.06 -1.17
N ALA A 73 -1.14 3.19 -1.67
CA ALA A 73 0.28 3.51 -1.77
C ALA A 73 0.50 4.79 -2.59
N ALA A 74 1.34 5.68 -2.08
CA ALA A 74 1.73 6.88 -2.82
C ALA A 74 2.65 6.52 -3.99
N ALA A 75 2.39 7.10 -5.16
CA ALA A 75 3.28 7.09 -6.32
C ALA A 75 4.41 8.14 -6.17
N ALA A 76 4.96 8.26 -4.96
CA ALA A 76 5.85 9.34 -4.57
C ALA A 76 7.20 8.80 -4.08
N GLY A 77 8.21 9.66 -4.00
CA GLY A 77 9.53 9.31 -3.51
C GLY A 77 10.52 10.45 -3.72
N GLY A 78 11.50 10.59 -2.82
CA GLY A 78 12.49 11.66 -2.87
C GLY A 78 12.01 12.99 -2.30
N ASP A 79 12.70 14.08 -2.65
CA ASP A 79 12.56 15.40 -1.99
C ASP A 79 11.18 16.05 -2.19
N ASP A 80 10.40 15.62 -3.19
CA ASP A 80 9.06 16.14 -3.51
C ASP A 80 7.91 15.24 -3.02
N ALA A 81 8.19 14.26 -2.13
CA ALA A 81 7.21 13.24 -1.73
C ALA A 81 5.87 13.83 -1.25
N VAL A 82 5.90 14.86 -0.40
CA VAL A 82 4.68 15.51 0.10
C VAL A 82 3.88 16.17 -1.01
N ARG A 83 4.53 16.89 -1.93
CA ARG A 83 3.84 17.53 -3.06
C ARG A 83 3.13 16.48 -3.93
N LEU A 84 3.85 15.42 -4.30
CA LEU A 84 3.33 14.35 -5.15
C LEU A 84 2.16 13.60 -4.49
N ALA A 85 2.27 13.31 -3.19
CA ALA A 85 1.20 12.66 -2.43
C ALA A 85 -0.08 13.52 -2.38
N VAL A 86 0.06 14.84 -2.15
CA VAL A 86 -1.08 15.78 -2.15
C VAL A 86 -1.67 15.94 -3.56
N GLU A 87 -0.85 15.99 -4.60
CA GLU A 87 -1.31 16.00 -5.99
C GLU A 87 -2.09 14.72 -6.35
N GLN A 88 -1.61 13.55 -5.92
CA GLN A 88 -2.30 12.27 -6.08
C GLN A 88 -3.64 12.24 -5.30
N MET A 89 -3.66 12.78 -4.08
CA MET A 89 -4.89 12.91 -3.27
C MET A 89 -5.97 13.74 -3.98
N ILE A 90 -5.56 14.84 -4.62
CA ILE A 90 -6.45 15.74 -5.38
C ILE A 90 -6.91 15.08 -6.68
N ALA A 91 -6.02 14.37 -7.38
CA ALA A 91 -6.34 13.68 -8.63
C ALA A 91 -7.39 12.57 -8.44
N GLY A 92 -7.38 11.92 -7.28
CA GLY A 92 -8.35 10.90 -6.89
C GLY A 92 -7.76 9.50 -6.78
N PRO A 93 -8.53 8.56 -6.19
CA PRO A 93 -8.08 7.19 -5.95
C PRO A 93 -8.06 6.36 -7.23
N THR A 94 -7.26 5.29 -7.19
CA THR A 94 -7.28 4.22 -8.20
C THR A 94 -8.41 3.24 -7.91
N ASP A 95 -8.71 3.00 -6.64
CA ASP A 95 -9.80 2.13 -6.21
C ASP A 95 -11.15 2.84 -6.43
N PRO A 96 -12.07 2.27 -7.23
CA PRO A 96 -13.38 2.86 -7.50
C PRO A 96 -14.31 2.91 -6.28
N ASP A 97 -14.01 2.16 -5.21
CA ASP A 97 -14.78 2.21 -3.96
C ASP A 97 -14.45 3.46 -3.14
N TYR A 98 -13.31 4.10 -3.41
CA TYR A 98 -12.83 5.26 -2.68
C TYR A 98 -13.21 6.56 -3.40
N SER A 99 -13.14 7.68 -2.69
CA SER A 99 -13.48 8.99 -3.22
C SER A 99 -12.60 10.11 -2.66
N THR A 100 -12.54 11.23 -3.36
CA THR A 100 -11.95 12.47 -2.88
C THR A 100 -12.94 13.62 -3.12
N PRO A 101 -13.23 14.48 -2.13
CA PRO A 101 -14.10 15.63 -2.29
C PRO A 101 -13.38 16.88 -2.84
N TRP A 102 -12.04 16.83 -2.95
CA TRP A 102 -11.23 17.93 -3.48
C TRP A 102 -11.62 18.25 -4.93
N ASN A 103 -11.67 19.54 -5.27
CA ASN A 103 -11.86 19.96 -6.65
C ASN A 103 -10.63 19.53 -7.47
N PRO A 104 -10.81 18.76 -8.56
CA PRO A 104 -9.69 18.30 -9.39
C PRO A 104 -8.94 19.44 -10.12
N ALA A 105 -9.46 20.67 -10.12
CA ALA A 105 -8.74 21.85 -10.59
C ALA A 105 -7.76 22.42 -9.56
N THR A 106 -7.79 21.94 -8.31
CA THR A 106 -6.86 22.38 -7.26
C THR A 106 -5.43 22.02 -7.63
N THR A 107 -4.50 22.95 -7.42
CA THR A 107 -3.07 22.74 -7.67
C THR A 107 -2.26 23.00 -6.41
N VAL A 108 -1.16 22.28 -6.24
CA VAL A 108 -0.21 22.51 -5.15
C VAL A 108 0.75 23.62 -5.56
N LEU A 109 0.68 24.76 -4.86
CA LEU A 109 1.51 25.93 -5.11
C LEU A 109 2.84 25.85 -4.33
N GLY A 110 2.82 25.27 -3.14
CA GLY A 110 3.97 25.22 -2.24
C GLY A 110 3.84 24.15 -1.17
N VAL A 111 4.99 23.62 -0.76
CA VAL A 111 5.12 22.77 0.43
C VAL A 111 6.38 23.23 1.16
N ASP A 112 6.28 23.45 2.47
CA ASP A 112 7.40 23.88 3.30
C ASP A 112 7.29 23.28 4.71
N VAL A 113 8.43 22.98 5.32
CA VAL A 113 8.49 22.58 6.73
C VAL A 113 9.31 23.61 7.49
N ALA A 114 8.64 24.43 8.29
CA ALA A 114 9.27 25.46 9.10
C ALA A 114 8.71 25.47 10.51
N GLY A 115 9.60 25.61 11.50
CA GLY A 115 9.19 25.71 12.91
C GLY A 115 8.45 24.49 13.46
N GLY A 116 8.60 23.32 12.84
CA GLY A 116 7.90 22.10 13.23
C GLY A 116 6.45 22.02 12.75
N VAL A 117 6.11 22.75 11.69
CA VAL A 117 4.81 22.71 11.01
C VAL A 117 5.04 22.46 9.52
N LEU A 118 4.25 21.56 8.94
CA LEU A 118 4.17 21.34 7.50
C LEU A 118 3.12 22.25 6.90
N SER A 119 3.53 23.23 6.09
CA SER A 119 2.62 24.09 5.36
C SER A 119 2.39 23.54 3.96
N VAL A 120 1.13 23.41 3.56
CA VAL A 120 0.72 23.05 2.20
C VAL A 120 -0.08 24.23 1.63
N ASP A 121 0.44 24.84 0.58
CA ASP A 121 -0.20 25.95 -0.12
C ASP A 121 -0.90 25.46 -1.37
N LEU A 122 -2.20 25.71 -1.48
CA LEU A 122 -3.05 25.26 -2.58
C LEU A 122 -3.65 26.46 -3.34
N SER A 123 -4.06 26.23 -4.59
CA SER A 123 -4.81 27.24 -5.36
C SER A 123 -6.21 27.49 -4.82
N GLU A 124 -6.80 28.63 -5.19
CA GLU A 124 -8.15 29.04 -4.77
C GLU A 124 -9.25 27.97 -5.01
N ASP A 125 -9.06 27.10 -6.02
CA ASP A 125 -9.96 25.99 -6.32
C ASP A 125 -10.18 25.03 -5.14
N ALA A 126 -9.23 24.94 -4.19
CA ALA A 126 -9.31 24.19 -2.94
C ALA A 126 -10.54 24.54 -2.09
N ARG A 127 -11.03 25.79 -2.21
CA ARG A 127 -12.22 26.26 -1.47
C ARG A 127 -13.52 25.61 -1.95
N THR A 128 -13.52 25.08 -3.17
CA THR A 128 -14.70 24.51 -3.80
C THR A 128 -14.74 23.01 -3.53
N ALA A 129 -15.58 22.59 -2.60
CA ALA A 129 -15.92 21.18 -2.41
C ALA A 129 -17.40 21.07 -2.08
N SER A 130 -18.04 20.00 -2.54
CA SER A 130 -19.43 19.68 -2.20
C SER A 130 -19.45 18.54 -1.20
N ILE A 131 -19.32 18.88 0.08
CA ILE A 131 -19.33 17.89 1.16
C ILE A 131 -20.18 18.38 2.34
N GLY A 132 -20.89 17.45 3.00
CA GLY A 132 -21.61 17.75 4.23
C GLY A 132 -20.66 18.04 5.40
N SER A 133 -21.17 18.61 6.49
CA SER A 133 -20.33 19.04 7.64
C SER A 133 -19.47 17.93 8.23
N ALA A 134 -20.00 16.71 8.36
CA ALA A 134 -19.24 15.56 8.84
C ALA A 134 -18.08 15.20 7.90
N GLY A 135 -18.28 15.31 6.59
CA GLY A 135 -17.23 15.05 5.61
C GLY A 135 -16.23 16.20 5.47
N ALA A 136 -16.60 17.45 5.78
CA ALA A 136 -15.67 18.57 5.79
C ALA A 136 -14.54 18.37 6.82
N ALA A 137 -14.87 17.87 8.02
CA ALA A 137 -13.85 17.53 9.02
C ALA A 137 -12.95 16.35 8.57
N LEU A 138 -13.53 15.35 7.91
CA LEU A 138 -12.74 14.23 7.39
C LEU A 138 -11.87 14.62 6.19
N MET A 139 -12.31 15.58 5.37
CA MET A 139 -11.53 16.17 4.28
C MET A 139 -10.29 16.91 4.79
N VAL A 140 -10.37 17.59 5.95
CA VAL A 140 -9.18 18.11 6.66
C VAL A 140 -8.22 16.96 6.97
N GLN A 141 -8.73 15.90 7.60
CA GLN A 141 -7.91 14.74 7.97
C GLN A 141 -7.34 14.00 6.76
N GLN A 142 -8.02 14.00 5.62
CA GLN A 142 -7.50 13.45 4.37
C GLN A 142 -6.16 14.10 3.98
N LEU A 143 -6.11 15.45 3.99
CA LEU A 143 -4.89 16.19 3.69
C LEU A 143 -3.84 16.05 4.80
N VAL A 144 -4.25 16.17 6.06
CA VAL A 144 -3.34 16.08 7.22
C VAL A 144 -2.66 14.70 7.26
N HIS A 145 -3.42 13.62 7.06
CA HIS A 145 -2.86 12.28 6.97
C HIS A 145 -1.92 12.17 5.78
N THR A 146 -2.37 12.43 4.56
CA THR A 146 -1.53 12.31 3.36
C THR A 146 -0.21 13.09 3.47
N ALA A 147 -0.27 14.36 3.88
CA ALA A 147 0.90 15.23 3.92
C ALA A 147 1.91 14.81 5.00
N ALA A 148 1.44 14.45 6.19
CA ALA A 148 2.32 14.02 7.29
C ALA A 148 2.95 12.64 7.02
N ASP A 149 2.24 11.73 6.34
CA ASP A 149 2.79 10.41 5.94
C ASP A 149 3.94 10.58 4.97
N ALA A 150 3.68 11.37 3.92
CA ALA A 150 4.65 11.64 2.89
C ALA A 150 5.85 12.45 3.41
N ALA A 151 5.70 13.15 4.53
CA ALA A 151 6.80 13.80 5.25
C ALA A 151 7.61 12.84 6.12
N GLY A 152 7.12 11.62 6.34
CA GLY A 152 7.72 10.61 7.22
C GLY A 152 7.63 10.95 8.71
N ASP A 153 6.70 11.82 9.10
CA ASP A 153 6.47 12.23 10.48
C ASP A 153 4.97 12.46 10.75
N ASP A 154 4.32 11.41 11.24
CA ASP A 154 2.91 11.39 11.61
C ASP A 154 2.52 12.41 12.70
N SER A 155 3.50 12.90 13.47
CA SER A 155 3.28 13.89 14.53
C SER A 155 3.30 15.32 14.02
N LEU A 156 3.73 15.54 12.78
CA LEU A 156 3.90 16.85 12.19
C LEU A 156 2.53 17.53 11.95
N PRO A 157 2.23 18.65 12.62
CA PRO A 157 1.01 19.40 12.36
C PRO A 157 1.02 20.00 10.96
N VAL A 158 -0.13 19.98 10.29
CA VAL A 158 -0.29 20.48 8.92
C VAL A 158 -1.11 21.77 8.91
N LEU A 159 -0.55 22.81 8.31
CA LEU A 159 -1.24 24.08 8.04
C LEU A 159 -1.61 24.15 6.56
N LEU A 160 -2.88 24.37 6.27
CA LEU A 160 -3.34 24.70 4.92
C LEU A 160 -3.30 26.20 4.69
N THR A 161 -2.64 26.63 3.61
CA THR A 161 -2.80 27.97 3.05
C THR A 161 -3.42 27.89 1.66
N ILE A 162 -4.11 28.96 1.27
CA ILE A 162 -4.70 29.11 -0.05
C ILE A 162 -4.24 30.43 -0.64
N GLU A 163 -3.55 30.37 -1.78
CA GLU A 163 -2.90 31.53 -2.41
C GLU A 163 -1.98 32.31 -1.45
N GLY A 164 -1.25 31.58 -0.59
CA GLY A 164 -0.30 32.13 0.37
C GLY A 164 -0.91 32.74 1.64
N GLU A 165 -2.23 32.71 1.81
CA GLU A 165 -2.94 33.21 2.99
C GLU A 165 -3.55 32.04 3.81
N PRO A 166 -3.77 32.20 5.13
CA PRO A 166 -4.49 31.20 5.93
C PRO A 166 -5.82 30.81 5.31
N ALA A 167 -6.16 29.51 5.34
CA ALA A 167 -7.31 29.00 4.60
C ALA A 167 -8.66 29.55 5.10
N GLY A 168 -8.79 29.85 6.40
CA GLY A 168 -10.00 30.45 6.96
C GLY A 168 -11.18 29.49 7.03
N GLU A 169 -12.38 30.05 6.85
CA GLU A 169 -13.62 29.27 6.78
C GLU A 169 -13.67 28.46 5.47
N LEU A 170 -13.87 27.15 5.58
CA LEU A 170 -13.95 26.23 4.45
C LEU A 170 -15.24 25.40 4.50
N TRP A 171 -15.76 25.13 3.30
CA TRP A 171 -16.83 24.18 3.02
C TRP A 171 -18.09 24.34 3.88
N GLY A 172 -18.32 25.55 4.42
CA GLY A 172 -19.47 25.91 5.26
C GLY A 172 -19.51 25.23 6.63
N ALA A 173 -18.43 24.57 7.07
CA ALA A 173 -18.47 23.74 8.28
C ALA A 173 -17.19 23.76 9.14
N VAL A 174 -16.03 24.16 8.60
CA VAL A 174 -14.75 24.14 9.32
C VAL A 174 -14.02 25.47 9.20
N VAL A 175 -13.10 25.72 10.14
CA VAL A 175 -12.17 26.85 10.12
C VAL A 175 -10.76 26.28 10.24
N TRP A 176 -9.85 26.64 9.33
CA TRP A 176 -8.48 26.13 9.29
C TRP A 176 -7.47 27.28 9.24
N ASP A 177 -7.35 28.00 10.36
CA ASP A 177 -6.41 29.12 10.53
C ASP A 177 -5.14 28.74 11.31
N GLU A 178 -5.12 27.53 11.89
CA GLU A 178 -4.02 27.02 12.72
C GLU A 178 -3.61 25.61 12.25
N PRO A 179 -2.37 25.17 12.54
CA PRO A 179 -1.93 23.82 12.20
C PRO A 179 -2.82 22.75 12.86
N VAL A 180 -3.17 21.72 12.09
CA VAL A 180 -4.00 20.59 12.52
C VAL A 180 -3.14 19.34 12.57
N THR A 181 -3.20 18.59 13.68
CA THR A 181 -2.55 17.29 13.81
C THR A 181 -3.44 16.17 13.30
N ARG A 182 -2.83 15.03 12.96
CA ARG A 182 -3.58 13.80 12.69
C ARG A 182 -4.53 13.48 13.85
N ALA A 183 -5.75 13.11 13.52
CA ALA A 183 -6.69 12.53 14.46
C ALA A 183 -6.24 11.11 14.84
N ASP A 184 -6.82 10.54 15.91
CA ASP A 184 -6.59 9.14 16.23
C ASP A 184 -7.02 8.26 15.04
N PRO A 185 -6.13 7.40 14.50
CA PRO A 185 -6.46 6.43 13.48
C PRO A 185 -7.78 5.68 13.72
N LEU A 186 -8.09 5.31 14.96
CA LEU A 186 -9.31 4.57 15.30
C LEU A 186 -10.60 5.37 15.06
N ASP A 187 -10.51 6.70 15.09
CA ASP A 187 -11.65 7.59 14.88
C ASP A 187 -11.92 7.86 13.39
N VAL A 188 -10.86 7.85 12.57
CA VAL A 188 -10.94 8.34 11.18
C VAL A 188 -10.65 7.29 10.12
N ARG A 189 -9.80 6.29 10.36
CA ARG A 189 -9.43 5.30 9.34
C ARG A 189 -10.44 4.15 9.25
N LEU A 190 -10.47 3.51 8.09
CA LEU A 190 -11.08 2.20 7.90
C LEU A 190 -10.37 1.20 8.83
N LEU A 191 -11.13 0.44 9.61
CA LEU A 191 -10.57 -0.43 10.65
C LEU A 191 -10.02 -1.76 10.12
N VAL A 192 -10.27 -2.08 8.86
CA VAL A 192 -9.78 -3.29 8.19
C VAL A 192 -9.50 -2.94 6.73
N GLN A 193 -8.27 -3.12 6.28
CA GLN A 193 -7.90 -2.73 4.92
C GLN A 193 -6.83 -3.66 4.33
N ILE A 194 -6.93 -3.94 3.03
CA ILE A 194 -5.88 -4.56 2.21
C ILE A 194 -5.00 -3.45 1.63
N ASP A 195 -3.70 -3.54 1.85
CA ASP A 195 -2.70 -2.64 1.25
C ASP A 195 -2.01 -3.28 0.05
N GLU A 196 -1.77 -4.58 0.13
CA GLU A 196 -1.17 -5.36 -0.95
C GLU A 196 -2.01 -6.62 -1.18
N PRO A 197 -2.35 -6.94 -2.44
CA PRO A 197 -2.18 -6.13 -3.64
C PRO A 197 -3.14 -4.93 -3.70
N GLN A 198 -2.69 -3.85 -4.36
CA GLN A 198 -3.52 -2.68 -4.68
C GLN A 198 -4.63 -3.03 -5.70
N HIS A 199 -5.68 -2.22 -5.74
CA HIS A 199 -6.77 -2.39 -6.71
C HIS A 199 -6.24 -2.35 -8.16
N GLY A 200 -6.69 -3.29 -8.98
CA GLY A 200 -6.27 -3.43 -10.38
C GLY A 200 -4.88 -4.07 -10.57
N ALA A 201 -4.20 -4.50 -9.51
CA ALA A 201 -2.87 -5.09 -9.62
C ALA A 201 -2.88 -6.39 -10.43
N THR A 202 -1.84 -6.56 -11.26
CA THR A 202 -1.52 -7.84 -11.89
C THR A 202 -0.40 -8.53 -11.09
N VAL A 203 -0.67 -9.73 -10.59
CA VAL A 203 0.20 -10.48 -9.67
C VAL A 203 0.44 -11.90 -10.18
N THR A 204 1.45 -12.57 -9.66
CA THR A 204 1.68 -14.00 -9.90
C THR A 204 1.28 -14.83 -8.67
N SER A 205 0.96 -16.10 -8.91
CA SER A 205 0.65 -17.05 -7.84
C SER A 205 1.94 -17.66 -7.26
N PRO A 206 2.09 -17.79 -5.93
CA PRO A 206 1.09 -17.47 -4.90
C PRO A 206 0.95 -15.97 -4.64
N VAL A 207 -0.28 -15.51 -4.40
CA VAL A 207 -0.59 -14.12 -4.09
C VAL A 207 -0.45 -13.89 -2.59
N THR A 208 0.45 -13.00 -2.19
CA THR A 208 0.55 -12.56 -0.79
C THR A 208 -0.39 -11.37 -0.59
N VAL A 209 -1.29 -11.48 0.37
CA VAL A 209 -2.22 -10.43 0.76
C VAL A 209 -1.81 -9.88 2.12
N ARG A 210 -1.68 -8.57 2.22
CA ARG A 210 -1.27 -7.84 3.43
C ARG A 210 -2.14 -6.64 3.67
N GLY A 211 -2.20 -6.25 4.92
CA GLY A 211 -2.83 -5.01 5.35
C GLY A 211 -2.71 -4.87 6.84
N ASP A 212 -3.52 -3.97 7.39
CA ASP A 212 -3.69 -3.84 8.83
C ASP A 212 -5.17 -3.85 9.22
N ALA A 213 -5.41 -4.14 10.49
CA ALA A 213 -6.72 -4.00 11.06
C ALA A 213 -6.66 -3.67 12.55
N ALA A 214 -7.73 -3.06 13.05
CA ALA A 214 -7.95 -2.74 14.44
C ALA A 214 -9.31 -3.32 14.91
N VAL A 215 -9.42 -4.64 14.85
CA VAL A 215 -10.70 -5.36 15.07
C VAL A 215 -10.77 -6.04 16.44
N PHE A 216 -12.00 -6.34 16.89
CA PHE A 216 -12.24 -7.10 18.11
C PHE A 216 -11.61 -8.50 18.00
N GLU A 217 -10.98 -8.98 19.08
CA GLU A 217 -10.32 -10.29 19.15
C GLU A 217 -9.26 -10.57 18.07
N ALA A 218 -8.80 -9.54 17.35
CA ALA A 218 -7.81 -9.65 16.28
C ALA A 218 -8.25 -10.56 15.11
N ASN A 219 -9.54 -10.94 15.01
CA ASN A 219 -10.00 -11.96 14.07
C ASN A 219 -10.65 -11.34 12.82
N LEU A 220 -10.16 -11.76 11.64
CA LEU A 220 -10.59 -11.28 10.33
C LEU A 220 -11.04 -12.44 9.45
N LEU A 221 -12.08 -12.21 8.66
CA LEU A 221 -12.54 -13.14 7.64
C LEU A 221 -12.13 -12.64 6.26
N TRP A 222 -11.68 -13.55 5.40
CA TRP A 222 -11.40 -13.22 4.00
C TRP A 222 -12.13 -14.17 3.07
N SER A 223 -12.49 -13.67 1.90
CA SER A 223 -13.08 -14.44 0.80
C SER A 223 -12.50 -13.98 -0.54
N VAL A 224 -12.43 -14.89 -1.49
CA VAL A 224 -12.01 -14.63 -2.87
C VAL A 224 -13.18 -14.93 -3.78
N LEU A 225 -13.60 -13.94 -4.55
CA LEU A 225 -14.64 -14.06 -5.55
C LEU A 225 -14.01 -14.15 -6.94
N ASP A 226 -14.54 -15.02 -7.80
CA ASP A 226 -14.16 -15.04 -9.22
C ASP A 226 -14.80 -13.88 -10.01
N ALA A 227 -14.49 -13.77 -11.30
CA ALA A 227 -15.05 -12.76 -12.20
C ALA A 227 -16.59 -12.80 -12.32
N ALA A 228 -17.25 -13.91 -11.96
CA ALA A 228 -18.70 -14.03 -11.91
C ALA A 228 -19.29 -13.65 -10.54
N GLY A 229 -18.45 -13.30 -9.56
CA GLY A 229 -18.82 -12.99 -8.20
C GLY A 229 -19.06 -14.23 -7.33
N ALA A 230 -18.69 -15.43 -7.78
CA ALA A 230 -18.82 -16.65 -6.99
C ALA A 230 -17.63 -16.80 -6.04
N GLU A 231 -17.89 -17.12 -4.77
CA GLU A 231 -16.84 -17.42 -3.81
C GLU A 231 -16.11 -18.72 -4.20
N VAL A 232 -14.81 -18.61 -4.45
CA VAL A 232 -13.94 -19.72 -4.84
C VAL A 232 -13.02 -20.17 -3.70
N GLN A 233 -12.76 -19.29 -2.74
CA GLN A 233 -11.97 -19.58 -1.56
C GLN A 233 -12.41 -18.65 -0.41
N ALA A 234 -12.35 -19.12 0.82
CA ALA A 234 -12.55 -18.30 2.01
C ALA A 234 -11.74 -18.84 3.19
N GLY A 235 -11.54 -18.01 4.20
CA GLY A 235 -10.84 -18.39 5.42
C GLY A 235 -10.81 -17.26 6.43
N PHE A 236 -9.87 -17.34 7.35
CA PHE A 236 -9.63 -16.33 8.36
C PHE A 236 -8.14 -16.02 8.47
N THR A 237 -7.83 -14.87 9.04
CA THR A 237 -6.49 -14.49 9.48
C THR A 237 -6.60 -13.71 10.78
N THR A 238 -5.47 -13.43 11.42
CA THR A 238 -5.44 -12.65 12.65
C THR A 238 -4.38 -11.58 12.62
N THR A 239 -4.66 -10.43 13.20
CA THR A 239 -3.63 -9.44 13.53
C THR A 239 -2.85 -9.88 14.78
N ALA A 240 -1.69 -9.27 15.00
CA ALA A 240 -0.89 -9.57 16.20
C ALA A 240 -1.55 -9.10 17.51
N GLU A 241 -2.40 -8.08 17.43
CA GLU A 241 -3.12 -7.47 18.54
C GLU A 241 -4.51 -7.00 18.07
N GLY A 242 -5.52 -7.09 18.95
CA GLY A 242 -6.88 -6.64 18.67
C GLY A 242 -7.09 -5.19 19.10
N GLN A 243 -8.01 -4.50 18.45
CA GLN A 243 -8.43 -3.12 18.77
C GLN A 243 -7.32 -2.05 18.66
N VAL A 244 -6.18 -2.41 18.09
CA VAL A 244 -5.07 -1.53 17.70
C VAL A 244 -4.71 -1.92 16.27
N PHE A 245 -4.37 -0.95 15.42
CA PHE A 245 -3.89 -1.25 14.07
C PHE A 245 -2.65 -2.13 14.14
N ALA A 246 -2.81 -3.37 13.72
CA ALA A 246 -1.76 -4.36 13.67
C ALA A 246 -1.80 -5.08 12.32
N PRO A 247 -0.64 -5.46 11.77
CA PRO A 247 -0.57 -6.05 10.45
C PRO A 247 -1.16 -7.47 10.46
N TYR A 248 -1.70 -7.87 9.31
CA TYR A 248 -2.02 -9.25 8.99
C TYR A 248 -1.39 -9.63 7.64
N GLU A 249 -1.17 -10.93 7.44
CA GLU A 249 -0.73 -11.49 6.16
C GLU A 249 -1.40 -12.85 5.93
N PHE A 250 -1.75 -13.16 4.69
CA PHE A 250 -2.09 -14.51 4.26
C PHE A 250 -1.70 -14.73 2.80
N VAL A 251 -1.66 -16.00 2.38
CA VAL A 251 -1.23 -16.41 1.04
C VAL A 251 -2.36 -17.15 0.34
N LEU A 252 -2.61 -16.77 -0.92
CA LEU A 252 -3.63 -17.37 -1.77
C LEU A 252 -2.97 -18.10 -2.95
N GLU A 253 -3.34 -19.37 -3.12
CA GLU A 253 -2.93 -20.20 -4.26
C GLU A 253 -4.03 -20.13 -5.33
N LEU A 254 -3.93 -19.14 -6.22
CA LEU A 254 -4.93 -18.89 -7.26
C LEU A 254 -4.40 -19.29 -8.64
N PRO A 255 -5.18 -20.00 -9.48
CA PRO A 255 -4.84 -20.16 -10.88
C PRO A 255 -5.00 -18.82 -11.63
N PRO A 256 -4.38 -18.67 -12.82
CA PRO A 256 -4.53 -17.45 -13.62
C PRO A 256 -5.99 -17.09 -13.88
N GLY A 257 -6.36 -15.83 -13.69
CA GLY A 257 -7.74 -15.35 -13.74
C GLY A 257 -7.93 -13.99 -13.08
N GLU A 258 -9.16 -13.47 -13.15
CA GLU A 258 -9.58 -12.25 -12.47
C GLU A 258 -10.32 -12.60 -11.18
N TYR A 259 -9.98 -11.91 -10.09
CA TYR A 259 -10.54 -12.15 -8.76
C TYR A 259 -10.82 -10.85 -8.02
N THR A 260 -11.74 -10.91 -7.06
CA THR A 260 -11.89 -9.89 -6.01
C THR A 260 -11.53 -10.53 -4.68
N VAL A 261 -10.50 -10.00 -4.01
CA VAL A 261 -10.15 -10.38 -2.64
C VAL A 261 -10.90 -9.46 -1.69
N VAL A 262 -11.60 -10.02 -0.72
CA VAL A 262 -12.37 -9.29 0.28
C VAL A 262 -11.82 -9.64 1.66
N ILE A 263 -11.61 -8.64 2.51
CA ILE A 263 -11.32 -8.78 3.94
C ILE A 263 -12.47 -8.13 4.73
N SER A 264 -12.84 -8.71 5.86
CA SER A 264 -13.94 -8.18 6.68
C SER A 264 -13.71 -8.42 8.18
N GLU A 265 -14.28 -7.54 8.99
CA GLU A 265 -14.49 -7.81 10.41
C GLU A 265 -15.29 -9.11 10.60
N SER A 266 -15.05 -9.80 11.71
CA SER A 266 -15.94 -10.87 12.15
C SER A 266 -17.30 -10.30 12.59
N ASP A 267 -18.38 -11.03 12.29
CA ASP A 267 -19.73 -10.68 12.73
C ASP A 267 -20.18 -11.54 13.90
N GLU A 268 -19.70 -11.21 15.10
CA GLU A 268 -20.09 -11.89 16.35
C GLU A 268 -21.56 -11.64 16.73
N SER A 269 -22.20 -10.67 16.09
CA SER A 269 -23.61 -10.33 16.35
C SER A 269 -24.60 -11.19 15.54
N GLY A 270 -24.11 -12.00 14.58
CA GLY A 270 -24.96 -12.78 13.69
C GLY A 270 -25.88 -11.91 12.82
N GLY A 271 -25.41 -10.73 12.43
CA GLY A 271 -26.10 -9.78 11.55
C GLY A 271 -26.86 -8.66 12.27
N GLU A 272 -26.99 -8.71 13.60
CA GLU A 272 -27.68 -7.67 14.37
C GLU A 272 -26.93 -6.32 14.37
N GLY A 273 -25.61 -6.35 14.18
CA GLY A 273 -24.77 -5.18 14.00
C GLY A 273 -24.84 -4.56 12.61
N GLY A 274 -25.45 -5.23 11.63
CA GLY A 274 -25.39 -4.85 10.22
C GLY A 274 -24.12 -5.34 9.52
N THR A 275 -23.93 -4.94 8.25
CA THR A 275 -22.82 -5.43 7.40
C THR A 275 -21.46 -5.11 8.04
N PRO A 276 -20.61 -6.10 8.33
CA PRO A 276 -19.26 -5.88 8.83
C PRO A 276 -18.49 -4.85 8.01
N MET A 277 -17.59 -4.10 8.65
CA MET A 277 -16.67 -3.26 7.89
C MET A 277 -15.77 -4.17 7.05
N SER A 278 -15.51 -3.76 5.82
CA SER A 278 -14.78 -4.57 4.84
C SER A 278 -14.01 -3.68 3.88
N ASP A 279 -13.01 -4.26 3.25
CA ASP A 279 -12.31 -3.71 2.09
C ASP A 279 -12.20 -4.80 1.01
N SER A 280 -12.08 -4.37 -0.26
CA SER A 280 -11.96 -5.27 -1.38
C SER A 280 -10.93 -4.79 -2.41
N LYS A 281 -10.27 -5.73 -3.08
CA LYS A 281 -9.30 -5.45 -4.14
C LYS A 281 -9.55 -6.36 -5.33
N ALA A 282 -9.84 -5.75 -6.48
CA ALA A 282 -9.87 -6.46 -7.75
C ALA A 282 -8.43 -6.70 -8.23
N ILE A 283 -8.10 -7.94 -8.61
CA ILE A 283 -6.76 -8.33 -9.07
C ILE A 283 -6.81 -9.26 -10.27
N THR A 284 -5.74 -9.25 -11.04
CA THR A 284 -5.48 -10.22 -12.11
C THR A 284 -4.30 -11.11 -11.74
N VAL A 285 -4.48 -12.43 -11.78
CA VAL A 285 -3.41 -13.41 -11.60
C VAL A 285 -2.95 -13.90 -12.98
N SER A 286 -1.66 -13.77 -13.29
CA SER A 286 -1.05 -14.15 -14.58
C SER A 286 -0.13 -15.38 -14.48
#